data_AF-R6CDD5-F1
#
_entry.id   AF-R6CDD5-F1
#
_cell.length_a   1.000
_cell.length_b   1.000
_cell.length_c   1.000
_cell.angle_alpha   90.00
_cell.angle_beta   90.00
_cell.angle_gamma   90.00
#
_symmetry.space_group_name_H-M   'P 1'
#
loop_
_entity.id
_entity.type
_entity.pdbx_description
1 polymer ?
#
loop_
_entity_poly.entity_id
_entity_poly.type
_entity_poly.pdbx_seq_one_letter_code
_entity_poly.pdbx_strand_id
1 'polypeptide(L)'
;MKKIIFGAAVLAMMTAACSADKKNAGELFQRAEVSFAKGDYSLAKLQIDSIRTLYPKAIDVRKAAIGLMQQIDLHEQQKTVAYLDSMMQIKQAVLDAIKGKFVFEKDTAYQEVGNYFYPTQVVEKNVGRSFLRAQVNERGEMLLTSIYCGAGNIHHTAVKVSDGGDTFAQTPVSSDGYETTDLGRVIEKADYRLPNDGGVTAFVESNSEKKSLKLEFLGDRNYKTQMPASDIKAIAEVADLARVLAGMEEIRKELQEANLKIKFVTRKMQEAEAESKEK
;
A
#
# COMPACT_ATOMS: atom_id res chain seq x y z
N MET A 1 -6.24 -13.90 73.14
CA MET A 1 -6.94 -14.86 72.24
C MET A 1 -7.71 -14.19 71.09
N LYS A 2 -8.51 -13.12 71.30
CA LYS A 2 -9.23 -12.42 70.20
C LYS A 2 -8.34 -11.86 69.05
N LYS A 3 -7.12 -11.36 69.32
CA LYS A 3 -6.20 -10.84 68.29
C LYS A 3 -5.58 -11.92 67.39
N ILE A 4 -5.39 -13.14 67.93
CA ILE A 4 -4.83 -14.29 67.17
C ILE A 4 -5.90 -14.89 66.26
N ILE A 5 -7.16 -14.93 66.71
CA ILE A 5 -8.30 -15.38 65.92
C ILE A 5 -8.59 -14.41 64.75
N PHE A 6 -8.45 -13.10 64.97
CA PHE A 6 -8.61 -12.10 63.90
C PHE A 6 -7.48 -12.19 62.86
N GLY A 7 -6.23 -12.42 63.28
CA GLY A 7 -5.10 -12.65 62.37
C GLY A 7 -5.24 -13.94 61.54
N ALA A 8 -5.70 -15.03 62.18
CA ALA A 8 -5.96 -16.31 61.50
C ALA A 8 -7.13 -16.22 60.50
N ALA A 9 -8.19 -15.47 60.83
CA ALA A 9 -9.33 -15.26 59.93
C ALA A 9 -8.96 -14.43 58.70
N VAL A 10 -8.14 -13.38 58.86
CA VAL A 10 -7.65 -12.57 57.72
C VAL A 10 -6.71 -13.39 56.83
N LEU A 11 -5.84 -14.21 57.40
CA LEU A 11 -4.96 -15.10 56.63
C LEU A 11 -5.74 -16.21 55.90
N ALA A 12 -6.79 -16.76 56.51
CA ALA A 12 -7.70 -17.72 55.89
C ALA A 12 -8.52 -17.08 54.74
N MET A 13 -8.97 -15.84 54.88
CA MET A 13 -9.65 -15.11 53.80
C MET A 13 -8.71 -14.76 52.65
N MET A 14 -7.46 -14.38 52.94
CA MET A 14 -6.45 -14.09 51.90
C MET A 14 -6.06 -15.35 51.12
N THR A 15 -5.98 -16.51 51.77
CA THR A 15 -5.70 -17.79 51.10
C THR A 15 -6.89 -18.29 50.28
N ALA A 16 -8.12 -18.14 50.79
CA ALA A 16 -9.34 -18.47 50.06
C ALA A 16 -9.52 -17.58 48.81
N ALA A 17 -9.27 -16.27 48.91
CA ALA A 17 -9.33 -15.34 47.77
C ALA A 17 -8.31 -15.69 46.69
N CYS A 18 -7.05 -16.00 47.06
CA CYS A 18 -6.04 -16.47 46.11
C CYS A 18 -6.42 -17.79 45.41
N SER A 19 -7.15 -18.68 46.08
CA SER A 19 -7.62 -19.93 45.48
C SER A 19 -8.76 -19.72 44.48
N ALA A 20 -9.68 -18.79 44.78
CA ALA A 20 -10.78 -18.42 43.89
C ALA A 20 -10.26 -17.71 42.62
N ASP A 21 -9.28 -16.81 42.75
CA ASP A 21 -8.66 -16.12 41.62
C ASP A 21 -8.00 -17.08 40.63
N LYS A 22 -7.28 -18.10 41.13
CA LYS A 22 -6.68 -19.13 40.26
C LYS A 22 -7.74 -19.93 39.50
N LYS A 23 -8.83 -20.30 40.16
CA LYS A 23 -9.95 -21.03 39.54
C LYS A 23 -10.63 -20.19 38.46
N ASN A 24 -10.98 -18.95 38.78
CA ASN A 24 -11.67 -18.05 37.85
C ASN A 24 -10.80 -17.70 36.62
N ALA A 25 -9.49 -17.52 36.82
CA ALA A 25 -8.54 -17.36 35.72
C ALA A 25 -8.50 -18.60 34.82
N GLY A 26 -8.50 -19.80 35.40
CA GLY A 26 -8.54 -21.06 34.66
C GLY A 26 -9.82 -21.22 33.82
N GLU A 27 -10.98 -20.86 34.35
CA GLU A 27 -12.25 -20.89 33.61
C GLU A 27 -12.27 -19.88 32.44
N LEU A 28 -11.68 -18.70 32.61
CA LEU A 28 -11.48 -17.75 31.51
C LEU A 28 -10.53 -18.29 30.45
N PHE A 29 -9.45 -18.95 30.87
CA PHE A 29 -8.49 -19.54 29.95
C PHE A 29 -9.13 -20.67 29.11
N GLN A 30 -9.90 -21.56 29.73
CA GLN A 30 -10.65 -22.59 29.01
C GLN A 30 -11.63 -22.00 28.00
N ARG A 31 -12.30 -20.88 28.35
CA ARG A 31 -13.14 -20.16 27.40
C ARG A 31 -12.34 -19.60 26.23
N ALA A 32 -11.13 -19.08 26.48
CA ALA A 32 -10.24 -18.61 25.42
C ALA A 32 -9.83 -19.73 24.48
N GLU A 33 -9.50 -20.92 25.00
CA GLU A 33 -9.18 -22.10 24.19
C GLU A 33 -10.37 -22.55 23.33
N VAL A 34 -11.59 -22.54 23.88
CA VAL A 34 -12.80 -22.86 23.13
C VAL A 34 -13.07 -21.83 22.02
N SER A 35 -12.89 -20.54 22.31
CA SER A 35 -13.05 -19.47 21.32
C SER A 35 -12.01 -19.60 20.20
N PHE A 36 -10.75 -19.87 20.56
CA PHE A 36 -9.66 -20.13 19.61
C PHE A 36 -9.96 -21.34 18.71
N ALA A 37 -10.39 -22.46 19.28
CA ALA A 37 -10.73 -23.68 18.52
C ALA A 37 -11.91 -23.47 17.55
N LYS A 38 -12.82 -22.53 17.85
CA LYS A 38 -13.92 -22.13 16.95
C LYS A 38 -13.51 -21.09 15.91
N GLY A 39 -12.27 -20.59 15.95
CA GLY A 39 -11.78 -19.51 15.08
C GLY A 39 -12.26 -18.11 15.50
N ASP A 40 -12.87 -17.96 16.69
CA ASP A 40 -13.26 -16.67 17.25
C ASP A 40 -12.07 -16.03 17.98
N TYR A 41 -11.10 -15.57 17.19
CA TYR A 41 -9.85 -15.00 17.68
C TYR A 41 -10.07 -13.70 18.47
N SER A 42 -11.03 -12.87 18.06
CA SER A 42 -11.35 -11.64 18.77
C SER A 42 -11.88 -11.93 20.19
N LEU A 43 -12.80 -12.88 20.34
CA LEU A 43 -13.30 -13.28 21.66
C LEU A 43 -12.21 -13.93 22.51
N ALA A 44 -11.37 -14.79 21.91
CA ALA A 44 -10.25 -15.41 22.60
C ALA A 44 -9.26 -14.35 23.15
N LYS A 45 -8.92 -13.34 22.34
CA LYS A 45 -8.04 -12.21 22.76
C LYS A 45 -8.65 -11.41 23.92
N LEU A 46 -9.94 -11.09 23.85
CA LEU A 46 -10.64 -10.39 24.94
C LEU A 46 -10.62 -11.19 26.25
N GLN A 47 -10.78 -12.52 26.16
CA GLN A 47 -10.70 -13.40 27.32
C GLN A 47 -9.28 -13.45 27.90
N ILE A 48 -8.25 -13.50 27.05
CA ILE A 48 -6.83 -13.44 27.46
C ILE A 48 -6.50 -12.09 28.13
N ASP A 49 -6.94 -10.97 27.54
CA ASP A 49 -6.74 -9.64 28.12
C ASP A 49 -7.43 -9.49 29.49
N SER A 50 -8.60 -10.13 29.65
CA SER A 50 -9.30 -10.22 30.94
C SER A 50 -8.49 -11.00 31.98
N ILE A 51 -7.85 -12.12 31.60
CA ILE A 51 -6.95 -12.87 32.49
C ILE A 51 -5.79 -11.98 32.96
N ARG A 52 -5.16 -11.25 32.02
CA ARG A 52 -4.04 -10.35 32.32
C ARG A 52 -4.42 -9.24 33.30
N THR A 53 -5.61 -8.66 33.11
CA THR A 53 -6.08 -7.50 33.88
C THR A 53 -6.65 -7.90 35.24
N LEU A 54 -7.50 -8.92 35.29
CA LEU A 54 -8.28 -9.28 36.48
C LEU A 54 -7.51 -10.22 37.42
N TYR A 55 -6.58 -11.04 36.91
CA TYR A 55 -5.92 -12.08 37.70
C TYR A 55 -4.38 -12.00 37.61
N PRO A 56 -3.75 -10.87 38.01
CA PRO A 56 -2.30 -10.65 37.85
C PRO A 56 -1.44 -11.68 38.60
N LYS A 57 -1.96 -12.28 39.68
CA LYS A 57 -1.30 -13.29 40.52
C LYS A 57 -1.44 -14.74 40.01
N ALA A 58 -2.27 -14.98 39.00
CA ALA A 58 -2.43 -16.31 38.40
C ALA A 58 -1.30 -16.59 37.39
N ILE A 59 -0.06 -16.65 37.87
CA ILE A 59 1.16 -16.65 37.02
C ILE A 59 1.15 -17.76 35.97
N ASP A 60 0.81 -18.98 36.35
CA ASP A 60 0.82 -20.14 35.43
C ASP A 60 -0.23 -19.99 34.33
N VAL A 61 -1.45 -19.57 34.70
CA VAL A 61 -2.55 -19.31 33.75
C VAL A 61 -2.18 -18.16 32.82
N ARG A 62 -1.54 -17.11 33.33
CA ARG A 62 -1.04 -15.98 32.51
C ARG A 62 0.04 -16.43 31.53
N LYS A 63 0.95 -17.32 31.93
CA LYS A 63 1.96 -17.89 31.03
C LYS A 63 1.30 -18.70 29.91
N ALA A 64 0.32 -19.54 30.24
CA ALA A 64 -0.46 -20.29 29.26
C ALA A 64 -1.25 -19.35 28.33
N ALA A 65 -1.86 -18.29 28.87
CA ALA A 65 -2.60 -17.29 28.09
C ALA A 65 -1.71 -16.51 27.12
N ILE A 66 -0.44 -16.22 27.47
CA ILE A 66 0.55 -15.66 26.54
C ILE A 66 0.84 -16.63 25.40
N GLY A 67 1.01 -17.92 25.70
CA GLY A 67 1.21 -18.95 24.68
C GLY A 67 0.02 -19.06 23.72
N LEU A 68 -1.21 -19.01 24.26
CA LEU A 68 -2.42 -19.01 23.43
C LEU A 68 -2.53 -17.73 22.58
N MET A 69 -2.17 -16.56 23.11
CA MET A 69 -2.11 -15.31 22.35
C MET A 69 -1.15 -15.42 21.15
N GLN A 70 0.04 -16.01 21.37
CA GLN A 70 1.01 -16.25 20.29
C GLN A 70 0.45 -17.19 19.22
N GLN A 71 -0.26 -18.25 19.61
CA GLN A 71 -0.92 -19.13 18.64
C GLN A 71 -2.00 -18.41 17.84
N ILE A 72 -2.82 -17.59 18.50
CA ILE A 72 -3.84 -16.77 17.82
C ILE A 72 -3.16 -15.83 16.81
N ASP A 73 -2.13 -15.08 17.23
CA ASP A 73 -1.43 -14.15 16.36
C ASP A 73 -0.82 -14.87 15.15
N LEU A 74 -0.21 -16.05 15.36
CA LEU A 74 0.32 -16.88 14.28
C LEU A 74 -0.78 -17.28 13.27
N HIS A 75 -1.90 -17.80 13.75
CA HIS A 75 -3.02 -18.21 12.91
C HIS A 75 -3.66 -17.05 12.14
N GLU A 76 -3.82 -15.88 12.76
CA GLU A 76 -4.32 -14.69 12.09
C GLU A 76 -3.37 -14.24 10.96
N GLN A 77 -2.06 -14.21 11.22
CA GLN A 77 -1.11 -13.85 10.16
C GLN A 77 -1.07 -14.87 9.02
N GLN A 78 -1.18 -16.17 9.32
CA GLN A 78 -1.27 -17.21 8.28
C GLN A 78 -2.52 -17.04 7.41
N LYS A 79 -3.67 -16.71 8.01
CA LYS A 79 -4.90 -16.41 7.28
C LYS A 79 -4.74 -15.16 6.41
N THR A 80 -4.09 -14.12 6.92
CA THR A 80 -3.75 -12.91 6.14
C THR A 80 -2.87 -13.26 4.94
N VAL A 81 -1.80 -14.05 5.12
CA VAL A 81 -0.94 -14.47 4.01
C VAL A 81 -1.73 -15.22 2.94
N ALA A 82 -2.54 -16.22 3.32
CA ALA A 82 -3.33 -16.98 2.36
C ALA A 82 -4.33 -16.11 1.57
N TYR A 83 -4.93 -15.12 2.23
CA TYR A 83 -5.80 -14.15 1.58
C TYR A 83 -5.03 -13.26 0.60
N LEU A 84 -3.88 -12.73 1.01
CA LEU A 84 -3.04 -11.87 0.19
C LEU A 84 -2.47 -12.59 -1.03
N ASP A 85 -2.06 -13.86 -0.89
CA ASP A 85 -1.62 -14.68 -2.01
C ASP A 85 -2.74 -14.88 -3.04
N SER A 86 -3.98 -15.10 -2.57
CA SER A 86 -5.14 -15.22 -3.45
C SER A 86 -5.42 -13.92 -4.21
N MET A 87 -5.33 -12.77 -3.52
CA MET A 87 -5.49 -11.45 -4.13
C MET A 87 -4.36 -11.13 -5.13
N MET A 88 -3.14 -11.54 -4.82
CA MET A 88 -1.99 -11.41 -5.73
C MET A 88 -2.24 -12.17 -7.03
N GLN A 89 -2.75 -13.40 -6.96
CA GLN A 89 -3.08 -14.19 -8.15
C GLN A 89 -4.14 -13.51 -9.02
N ILE A 90 -5.17 -12.92 -8.41
CA ILE A 90 -6.20 -12.16 -9.14
C ILE A 90 -5.57 -10.96 -9.86
N LYS A 91 -4.75 -10.15 -9.16
CA LYS A 91 -4.07 -9.00 -9.78
C LYS A 91 -3.08 -9.40 -10.86
N GLN A 92 -2.37 -10.51 -10.67
CA GLN A 92 -1.46 -11.08 -11.66
C GLN A 92 -2.21 -11.46 -12.94
N ALA A 93 -3.38 -12.11 -12.83
CA ALA A 93 -4.20 -12.44 -13.98
C ALA A 93 -4.70 -11.19 -14.73
N VAL A 94 -5.07 -10.12 -14.00
CA VAL A 94 -5.43 -8.83 -14.61
C VAL A 94 -4.24 -8.22 -15.35
N LEU A 95 -3.06 -8.20 -14.72
CA LEU A 95 -1.84 -7.70 -15.35
C LEU A 95 -1.50 -8.48 -16.61
N ASP A 96 -1.54 -9.82 -16.56
CA ASP A 96 -1.23 -10.69 -17.69
C ASP A 96 -2.18 -10.45 -18.88
N ALA A 97 -3.45 -10.13 -18.61
CA ALA A 97 -4.43 -9.80 -19.64
C ALA A 97 -4.19 -8.45 -20.33
N ILE A 98 -3.59 -7.46 -19.63
CA ILE A 98 -3.43 -6.09 -20.16
C ILE A 98 -2.00 -5.74 -20.56
N LYS A 99 -0.97 -6.37 -19.98
CA LYS A 99 0.44 -5.99 -20.15
C LYS A 99 0.90 -5.98 -21.60
N GLY A 100 0.34 -6.88 -22.44
CA GLY A 100 0.65 -6.97 -23.86
C GLY A 100 0.22 -5.76 -24.69
N LYS A 101 -0.59 -4.86 -24.13
CA LYS A 101 -0.96 -3.59 -24.77
C LYS A 101 0.17 -2.55 -24.69
N PHE A 102 1.16 -2.73 -23.83
CA PHE A 102 2.17 -1.72 -23.49
C PHE A 102 3.54 -2.07 -24.06
N VAL A 103 4.37 -1.05 -24.24
CA VAL A 103 5.79 -1.18 -24.56
C VAL A 103 6.57 -1.03 -23.25
N PHE A 104 7.42 -2.00 -22.94
CA PHE A 104 8.30 -1.95 -21.78
C PHE A 104 9.70 -1.48 -22.20
N GLU A 105 10.19 -0.43 -21.56
CA GLU A 105 11.54 0.11 -21.75
C GLU A 105 12.30 0.06 -20.43
N LYS A 106 13.50 -0.53 -20.43
CA LYS A 106 14.39 -0.58 -19.28
C LYS A 106 15.83 -0.50 -19.75
N ASP A 107 16.54 0.53 -19.31
CA ASP A 107 17.99 0.57 -19.48
C ASP A 107 18.66 -0.14 -18.32
N THR A 108 19.04 -1.41 -18.52
CA THR A 108 19.65 -2.24 -17.47
C THR A 108 21.01 -1.73 -17.01
N ALA A 109 21.66 -0.80 -17.73
CA ALA A 109 22.93 -0.21 -17.30
C ALA A 109 22.74 0.86 -16.21
N TYR A 110 21.56 1.50 -16.14
CA TYR A 110 21.31 2.65 -15.26
C TYR A 110 20.03 2.53 -14.41
N GLN A 111 19.12 1.61 -14.72
CA GLN A 111 17.79 1.55 -14.13
C GLN A 111 17.52 0.22 -13.42
N GLU A 112 17.17 0.29 -12.13
CA GLU A 112 16.69 -0.85 -11.36
C GLU A 112 15.28 -1.30 -11.77
N VAL A 113 14.44 -0.35 -12.20
CA VAL A 113 13.05 -0.58 -12.63
C VAL A 113 12.84 -0.06 -14.05
N GLY A 114 12.12 -0.82 -14.87
CA GLY A 114 11.68 -0.37 -16.19
C GLY A 114 10.36 0.41 -16.13
N ASN A 115 10.01 1.03 -17.26
CA ASN A 115 8.77 1.79 -17.44
C ASN A 115 7.93 1.20 -18.58
N TYR A 116 6.62 1.18 -18.36
CA TYR A 116 5.63 0.85 -19.35
C TYR A 116 5.07 2.13 -19.98
N PHE A 117 4.98 2.11 -21.31
CA PHE A 117 4.38 3.17 -22.12
C PHE A 117 3.25 2.59 -22.96
N TYR A 118 2.24 3.39 -23.25
CA TYR A 118 1.30 3.03 -24.30
C TYR A 118 1.98 3.16 -25.69
N PRO A 119 1.73 2.27 -26.67
CA PRO A 119 2.52 2.22 -27.92
C PRO A 119 2.49 3.49 -28.77
N THR A 120 1.51 4.39 -28.57
CA THR A 120 1.46 5.69 -29.27
C THR A 120 2.29 6.77 -28.59
N GLN A 121 2.80 6.53 -27.38
CA GLN A 121 3.57 7.47 -26.56
C GLN A 121 5.08 7.16 -26.50
N VAL A 122 5.56 6.21 -27.31
CA VAL A 122 7.00 6.00 -27.51
C VAL A 122 7.63 7.21 -28.22
N VAL A 123 8.91 7.46 -27.97
CA VAL A 123 9.61 8.69 -28.40
C VAL A 123 9.62 8.82 -29.92
N GLU A 124 9.86 7.72 -30.64
CA GLU A 124 10.01 7.66 -32.09
C GLU A 124 8.75 8.13 -32.83
N LYS A 125 7.57 7.98 -32.21
CA LYS A 125 6.29 8.36 -32.80
C LYS A 125 5.88 9.81 -32.52
N ASN A 126 6.59 10.52 -31.64
CA ASN A 126 6.21 11.85 -31.17
C ASN A 126 7.31 12.91 -31.35
N VAL A 127 8.30 12.63 -32.20
CA VAL A 127 9.37 13.59 -32.52
C VAL A 127 8.77 14.91 -33.05
N GLY A 128 9.19 16.03 -32.48
CA GLY A 128 8.76 17.36 -32.91
C GLY A 128 7.36 17.77 -32.44
N ARG A 129 6.71 17.00 -31.56
CA ARG A 129 5.35 17.26 -31.09
C ARG A 129 5.34 17.71 -29.62
N SER A 130 4.46 18.66 -29.30
CA SER A 130 4.12 19.01 -27.92
C SER A 130 2.94 18.18 -27.41
N PHE A 131 3.09 17.46 -26.30
CA PHE A 131 2.07 16.56 -25.75
C PHE A 131 2.33 16.21 -24.27
N LEU A 132 1.37 15.51 -23.64
CA LEU A 132 1.57 14.86 -22.34
C LEU A 132 1.88 13.37 -22.55
N ARG A 133 2.98 12.91 -21.95
CA ARG A 133 3.41 11.51 -21.97
C ARG A 133 3.14 10.89 -20.61
N ALA A 134 2.51 9.72 -20.59
CA ALA A 134 2.32 8.94 -19.37
C ALA A 134 3.24 7.72 -19.38
N GLN A 135 3.79 7.39 -18.22
CA GLN A 135 4.52 6.16 -18.00
C GLN A 135 4.23 5.62 -16.60
N VAL A 136 4.42 4.33 -16.42
CA VAL A 136 4.37 3.70 -15.09
C VAL A 136 5.47 2.67 -14.92
N ASN A 137 6.13 2.67 -13.78
CA ASN A 137 7.18 1.69 -13.52
C ASN A 137 6.63 0.35 -12.99
N GLU A 138 7.50 -0.63 -12.83
CA GLU A 138 7.16 -1.98 -12.34
C GLU A 138 6.52 -2.00 -10.92
N ARG A 139 6.61 -0.89 -10.17
CA ARG A 139 6.02 -0.72 -8.82
C ARG A 139 4.67 0.02 -8.84
N GLY A 140 4.18 0.42 -10.02
CA GLY A 140 2.93 1.17 -10.16
C GLY A 140 3.08 2.67 -9.92
N GLU A 141 4.30 3.19 -9.85
CA GLU A 141 4.55 4.63 -9.70
C GLU A 141 4.40 5.29 -11.07
N MET A 142 3.31 6.04 -11.23
CA MET A 142 2.99 6.73 -12.48
C MET A 142 3.65 8.10 -12.53
N LEU A 143 4.18 8.43 -13.71
CA LEU A 143 4.75 9.73 -14.03
C LEU A 143 4.04 10.28 -15.28
N LEU A 144 3.60 11.53 -15.17
CA LEU A 144 3.13 12.34 -16.29
C LEU A 144 4.22 13.36 -16.63
N THR A 145 4.65 13.40 -17.88
CA THR A 145 5.65 14.35 -18.37
C THR A 145 5.02 15.26 -19.41
N SER A 146 5.02 16.56 -19.18
CA SER A 146 4.74 17.53 -20.24
C SER A 146 5.97 17.67 -21.13
N ILE A 147 5.78 17.58 -22.44
CA ILE A 147 6.84 17.74 -23.42
C ILE A 147 6.40 18.86 -24.35
N TYR A 148 7.06 20.01 -24.29
CA TYR A 148 6.92 21.09 -25.25
C TYR A 148 8.02 20.95 -26.31
N CYS A 149 7.66 21.07 -27.59
CA CYS A 149 8.61 21.15 -28.68
C CYS A 149 8.27 22.36 -29.58
N GLY A 150 9.22 23.26 -29.78
CA GLY A 150 8.97 24.50 -30.51
C GLY A 150 10.22 25.23 -31.00
N ALA A 151 10.00 26.40 -31.58
CA ALA A 151 11.05 27.22 -32.18
C ALA A 151 11.89 28.01 -31.14
N GLY A 152 11.42 28.11 -29.90
CA GLY A 152 12.12 28.81 -28.84
C GLY A 152 11.50 28.48 -27.49
N ASN A 153 12.22 28.79 -26.43
CA ASN A 153 11.77 28.51 -25.08
C ASN A 153 10.49 29.26 -24.70
N ILE A 154 9.68 28.59 -23.90
CA ILE A 154 8.53 29.14 -23.19
C ILE A 154 8.68 28.98 -21.66
N HIS A 155 9.72 28.28 -21.20
CA HIS A 155 10.02 28.02 -19.80
C HIS A 155 8.81 27.49 -19.03
N HIS A 156 8.10 26.52 -19.61
CA HIS A 156 6.89 26.00 -18.98
C HIS A 156 7.23 25.17 -17.74
N THR A 157 6.39 25.30 -16.73
CA THR A 157 6.54 24.59 -15.45
C THR A 157 5.26 23.88 -15.01
N ALA A 158 4.13 24.23 -15.63
CA ALA A 158 2.84 23.61 -15.36
C ALA A 158 2.07 23.37 -16.67
N VAL A 159 1.06 22.51 -16.61
CA VAL A 159 0.10 22.32 -17.69
C VAL A 159 -1.34 22.39 -17.19
N LYS A 160 -2.23 22.86 -18.03
CA LYS A 160 -3.68 22.85 -17.83
C LYS A 160 -4.34 22.03 -18.93
N VAL A 161 -5.21 21.11 -18.53
CA VAL A 161 -6.05 20.33 -19.44
C VAL A 161 -7.49 20.74 -19.23
N SER A 162 -8.18 21.12 -20.31
CA SER A 162 -9.60 21.49 -20.25
C SER A 162 -10.44 20.78 -21.30
N ASP A 163 -11.73 20.69 -20.99
CA ASP A 163 -12.69 19.93 -21.79
C ASP A 163 -13.23 20.69 -23.01
N GLY A 164 -12.77 21.93 -23.20
CA GLY A 164 -13.24 22.86 -24.21
C GLY A 164 -14.07 24.01 -23.63
N GLY A 165 -14.72 23.82 -22.49
CA GLY A 165 -15.49 24.80 -21.73
C GLY A 165 -14.76 25.26 -20.46
N ASP A 166 -15.51 25.41 -19.36
CA ASP A 166 -15.03 26.00 -18.10
C ASP A 166 -14.40 24.98 -17.13
N THR A 167 -14.52 23.67 -17.42
CA THR A 167 -13.97 22.63 -16.56
C THR A 167 -12.54 22.28 -16.97
N PHE A 168 -11.63 22.26 -15.99
CA PHE A 168 -10.23 21.95 -16.21
C PHE A 168 -9.58 21.33 -14.97
N ALA A 169 -8.43 20.69 -15.19
CA ALA A 169 -7.45 20.38 -14.16
C ALA A 169 -6.09 20.97 -14.54
N GLN A 170 -5.27 21.27 -13.54
CA GLN A 170 -3.97 21.89 -13.74
C GLN A 170 -2.95 21.28 -12.78
N THR A 171 -1.76 21.00 -13.29
CA THR A 171 -0.66 20.54 -12.45
C THR A 171 -0.19 21.67 -11.52
N PRO A 172 0.45 21.34 -10.39
CA PRO A 172 1.32 22.29 -9.71
C PRO A 172 2.51 22.70 -10.60
N VAL A 173 3.27 23.69 -10.15
CA VAL A 173 4.59 23.99 -10.72
C VAL A 173 5.50 22.78 -10.47
N SER A 174 6.09 22.23 -11.53
CA SER A 174 7.04 21.13 -11.41
C SER A 174 8.34 21.61 -10.77
N SER A 175 8.90 20.77 -9.90
CA SER A 175 10.26 20.94 -9.38
C SER A 175 11.31 20.20 -10.21
N ASP A 176 10.90 19.49 -11.26
CA ASP A 176 11.75 18.63 -12.09
C ASP A 176 11.52 18.98 -13.57
N GLY A 177 12.25 19.99 -14.02
CA GLY A 177 12.18 20.55 -15.37
C GLY A 177 13.51 20.42 -16.09
N TYR A 178 13.45 20.17 -17.40
CA TYR A 178 14.64 19.99 -18.23
C TYR A 178 14.46 20.61 -19.62
N GLU A 179 15.48 21.32 -20.10
CA GLU A 179 15.46 22.00 -21.39
C GLU A 179 16.62 21.52 -22.27
N THR A 180 16.31 21.24 -23.53
CA THR A 180 17.26 20.76 -24.54
C THR A 180 16.95 21.34 -25.90
N THR A 181 17.85 21.09 -26.85
CA THR A 181 17.62 21.35 -28.26
C THR A 181 17.90 20.08 -29.04
N ASP A 182 16.96 19.69 -29.89
CA ASP A 182 17.10 18.55 -30.80
C ASP A 182 16.65 18.94 -32.21
N LEU A 183 17.47 18.62 -33.21
CA LEU A 183 17.23 18.97 -34.62
C LEU A 183 16.82 20.44 -34.85
N GLY A 184 17.40 21.38 -34.09
CA GLY A 184 17.10 22.81 -34.17
C GLY A 184 15.76 23.23 -33.54
N ARG A 185 15.10 22.35 -32.79
CA ARG A 185 13.90 22.65 -31.99
C ARG A 185 14.23 22.62 -30.51
N VAL A 186 13.71 23.59 -29.78
CA VAL A 186 13.74 23.56 -28.31
C VAL A 186 12.78 22.49 -27.82
N ILE A 187 13.23 21.69 -26.86
CA ILE A 187 12.43 20.72 -26.13
C ILE A 187 12.49 21.09 -24.66
N GLU A 188 11.34 21.33 -24.05
CA GLU A 188 11.21 21.50 -22.61
C GLU A 188 10.40 20.34 -22.05
N LYS A 189 10.78 19.84 -20.88
CA LYS A 189 10.07 18.79 -20.17
C LYS A 189 9.80 19.22 -18.74
N ALA A 190 8.65 18.85 -18.21
CA ALA A 190 8.36 18.96 -16.78
C ALA A 190 7.63 17.71 -16.29
N ASP A 191 8.10 17.17 -15.16
CA ASP A 191 7.66 15.90 -14.62
C ASP A 191 6.69 16.08 -13.45
N TYR A 192 5.64 15.24 -13.41
CA TYR A 192 4.59 15.24 -12.40
C TYR A 192 4.31 13.81 -11.95
N ARG A 193 4.76 13.46 -10.74
CA ARG A 193 4.54 12.13 -10.15
C ARG A 193 3.18 12.07 -9.47
N LEU A 194 2.40 11.03 -9.71
CA LEU A 194 1.14 10.84 -8.99
C LEU A 194 1.42 10.54 -7.50
N PRO A 195 0.53 11.00 -6.58
CA PRO A 195 -0.74 11.70 -6.81
C PRO A 195 -0.60 13.24 -6.99
N ASN A 196 0.62 13.75 -7.17
CA ASN A 196 0.93 15.18 -7.19
C ASN A 196 0.91 15.80 -8.60
N ASP A 197 -0.01 15.35 -9.45
CA ASP A 197 -0.21 15.88 -10.81
C ASP A 197 -1.34 16.92 -10.89
N GLY A 198 -1.84 17.37 -9.73
CA GLY A 198 -2.96 18.32 -9.65
C GLY A 198 -4.29 17.77 -10.19
N GLY A 199 -4.42 16.44 -10.28
CA GLY A 199 -5.63 15.77 -10.77
C GLY A 199 -5.77 15.76 -12.30
N VAL A 200 -4.72 16.12 -13.04
CA VAL A 200 -4.75 16.13 -14.51
C VAL A 200 -5.00 14.74 -15.08
N THR A 201 -4.38 13.70 -14.54
CA THR A 201 -4.60 12.31 -14.97
C THR A 201 -6.05 11.90 -14.76
N ALA A 202 -6.59 12.13 -13.56
CA ALA A 202 -7.98 11.81 -13.22
C ALA A 202 -8.98 12.59 -14.09
N PHE A 203 -8.67 13.84 -14.41
CA PHE A 203 -9.45 14.65 -15.34
C PHE A 203 -9.46 14.07 -16.76
N VAL A 204 -8.30 13.64 -17.27
CA VAL A 204 -8.20 12.99 -18.58
C VAL A 204 -8.98 11.67 -18.60
N GLU A 205 -8.87 10.84 -17.56
CA GLU A 205 -9.64 9.60 -17.43
C GLU A 205 -11.16 9.84 -17.44
N SER A 206 -11.60 10.88 -16.71
CA SER A 206 -13.02 11.25 -16.61
C SER A 206 -13.62 11.83 -17.89
N ASN A 207 -12.78 12.14 -18.88
CA ASN A 207 -13.16 12.64 -20.21
C ASN A 207 -12.68 11.70 -21.32
N SER A 208 -12.52 10.41 -21.04
CA SER A 208 -11.95 9.41 -21.95
C SER A 208 -12.76 9.19 -23.24
N GLU A 209 -14.04 9.55 -23.24
CA GLU A 209 -14.95 9.49 -24.38
C GLU A 209 -14.79 10.67 -25.35
N LYS A 210 -14.10 11.75 -24.96
CA LYS A 210 -13.93 12.92 -25.82
C LYS A 210 -12.97 12.64 -26.98
N LYS A 211 -13.28 13.25 -28.13
CA LYS A 211 -12.41 13.19 -29.33
C LYS A 211 -11.11 13.99 -29.16
N SER A 212 -11.14 15.02 -28.32
CA SER A 212 -9.99 15.84 -27.98
C SER A 212 -10.21 16.64 -26.70
N LEU A 213 -9.12 16.95 -25.99
CA LEU A 213 -9.06 17.91 -24.89
C LEU A 213 -8.13 19.07 -25.27
N LYS A 214 -8.32 20.26 -24.68
CA LYS A 214 -7.37 21.37 -24.83
C LYS A 214 -6.22 21.18 -23.85
N LEU A 215 -4.99 21.28 -24.35
CA LEU A 215 -3.76 21.24 -23.54
C LEU A 215 -3.06 22.60 -23.61
N GLU A 216 -2.80 23.20 -22.46
CA GLU A 216 -2.10 24.47 -22.34
C GLU A 216 -0.85 24.30 -21.47
N PHE A 217 0.31 24.61 -22.04
CA PHE A 217 1.59 24.69 -21.34
C PHE A 217 1.72 26.09 -20.73
N LEU A 218 2.02 26.16 -19.44
CA LEU A 218 2.06 27.39 -18.63
C LEU A 218 3.51 27.72 -18.28
N GLY A 219 3.98 28.85 -18.79
CA GLY A 219 5.36 29.36 -18.60
C GLY A 219 5.41 30.87 -18.85
N ASP A 220 6.57 31.37 -19.25
CA ASP A 220 6.75 32.78 -19.66
C ASP A 220 5.79 33.18 -20.78
N ARG A 221 5.53 32.23 -21.70
CA ARG A 221 4.50 32.34 -22.72
C ARG A 221 3.67 31.07 -22.74
N ASN A 222 2.35 31.22 -22.66
CA ASN A 222 1.49 30.04 -22.74
C ASN A 222 1.44 29.50 -24.18
N TYR A 223 1.57 28.18 -24.30
CA TYR A 223 1.40 27.48 -25.57
C TYR A 223 0.18 26.56 -25.50
N LYS A 224 -0.71 26.67 -26.48
CA LYS A 224 -1.96 25.89 -26.53
C LYS A 224 -1.93 24.92 -27.70
N THR A 225 -2.37 23.69 -27.45
CA THR A 225 -2.54 22.65 -28.46
C THR A 225 -3.75 21.76 -28.13
N GLN A 226 -4.05 20.82 -29.00
CA GLN A 226 -5.08 19.80 -28.78
C GLN A 226 -4.43 18.48 -28.36
N MET A 227 -4.98 17.85 -27.33
CA MET A 227 -4.72 16.47 -26.96
C MET A 227 -5.72 15.58 -27.70
N PRO A 228 -5.30 14.79 -28.71
CA PRO A 228 -6.17 13.91 -29.47
C PRO A 228 -6.61 12.70 -28.63
N ALA A 229 -7.70 12.03 -29.06
CA ALA A 229 -8.21 10.82 -28.43
C ALA A 229 -7.16 9.71 -28.20
N SER A 230 -6.13 9.62 -29.06
CA SER A 230 -5.04 8.65 -28.87
C SER A 230 -4.22 8.90 -27.61
N ASP A 231 -4.00 10.17 -27.25
CA ASP A 231 -3.24 10.55 -26.06
C ASP A 231 -4.10 10.41 -24.81
N ILE A 232 -5.38 10.80 -24.90
CA ILE A 232 -6.37 10.59 -23.84
C ILE A 232 -6.43 9.10 -23.47
N LYS A 233 -6.58 8.24 -24.47
CA LYS A 233 -6.57 6.79 -24.29
C LYS A 233 -5.26 6.28 -23.70
N ALA A 234 -4.12 6.77 -24.18
CA ALA A 234 -2.81 6.35 -23.68
C ALA A 234 -2.64 6.67 -22.20
N ILE A 235 -2.99 7.88 -21.77
CA ILE A 235 -2.93 8.29 -20.35
C ILE A 235 -3.87 7.42 -19.51
N ALA A 236 -5.10 7.19 -19.97
CA ALA A 236 -6.07 6.36 -19.24
C ALA A 236 -5.61 4.90 -19.10
N GLU A 237 -5.12 4.27 -20.17
CA GLU A 237 -4.64 2.87 -20.12
C GLU A 237 -3.38 2.75 -19.23
N VAL A 238 -2.48 3.74 -19.24
CA VAL A 238 -1.33 3.76 -18.33
C VAL A 238 -1.77 3.94 -16.87
N ALA A 239 -2.77 4.78 -16.60
CA ALA A 239 -3.34 4.94 -15.26
C ALA A 239 -4.03 3.66 -14.75
N ASP A 240 -4.76 2.95 -15.62
CA ASP A 240 -5.31 1.62 -15.33
C ASP A 240 -4.20 0.62 -14.95
N LEU A 241 -3.13 0.55 -15.74
CA LEU A 241 -1.98 -0.29 -15.46
C LEU A 241 -1.31 0.09 -14.12
N ALA A 242 -1.19 1.39 -13.84
CA ALA A 242 -0.63 1.88 -12.59
C ALA A 242 -1.42 1.42 -11.38
N ARG A 243 -2.76 1.49 -11.43
CA ARG A 243 -3.62 0.97 -10.35
C ARG A 243 -3.44 -0.52 -10.11
N VAL A 244 -3.24 -1.32 -11.17
CA VAL A 244 -2.98 -2.76 -11.04
C VAL A 244 -1.62 -3.00 -10.37
N LEU A 245 -0.56 -2.37 -10.88
CA LEU A 245 0.80 -2.55 -10.38
C LEU A 245 0.98 -2.03 -8.95
N ALA A 246 0.39 -0.87 -8.62
CA ALA A 246 0.43 -0.31 -7.28
C ALA A 246 -0.30 -1.21 -6.27
N GLY A 247 -1.45 -1.78 -6.65
CA GLY A 247 -2.16 -2.75 -5.82
C GLY A 247 -1.36 -4.03 -5.60
N MET A 248 -0.60 -4.50 -6.60
CA MET A 248 0.33 -5.63 -6.40
C MET A 248 1.46 -5.25 -5.44
N GLU A 249 2.01 -4.04 -5.56
CA GLU A 249 3.08 -3.56 -4.68
C GLU A 249 2.63 -3.43 -3.23
N GLU A 250 1.39 -2.97 -3.00
CA GLU A 250 0.77 -2.95 -1.68
C GLU A 250 0.63 -4.36 -1.09
N ILE A 251 0.13 -5.32 -1.87
CA ILE A 251 0.04 -6.73 -1.43
C ILE A 251 1.43 -7.29 -1.07
N ARG A 252 2.49 -6.97 -1.84
CA ARG A 252 3.86 -7.41 -1.52
C ARG A 252 4.34 -6.85 -0.17
N LYS A 253 4.05 -5.57 0.12
CA LYS A 253 4.40 -4.94 1.40
C LYS A 253 3.66 -5.61 2.55
N GLU A 254 2.36 -5.84 2.40
CA GLU A 254 1.56 -6.51 3.43
C GLU A 254 2.00 -7.96 3.66
N LEU A 255 2.35 -8.70 2.60
CA LEU A 255 2.93 -10.04 2.71
C LEU A 255 4.27 -10.01 3.46
N GLN A 256 5.13 -9.03 3.17
CA GLN A 256 6.40 -8.88 3.87
C GLN A 256 6.17 -8.63 5.37
N GLU A 257 5.26 -7.73 5.73
CA GLU A 257 4.91 -7.45 7.12
C GLU A 257 4.31 -8.65 7.85
N ALA A 258 3.35 -9.35 7.23
CA ALA A 258 2.73 -10.54 7.80
C ALA A 258 3.77 -11.65 8.04
N ASN A 259 4.68 -11.85 7.09
CA ASN A 259 5.77 -12.83 7.22
C ASN A 259 6.78 -12.43 8.30
N LEU A 260 7.08 -11.14 8.49
CA LEU A 260 7.92 -10.68 9.60
C LEU A 260 7.27 -10.95 10.96
N LYS A 261 5.95 -10.73 11.07
CA LYS A 261 5.18 -11.05 12.28
C LYS A 261 5.17 -12.55 12.55
N ILE A 262 4.94 -13.40 11.54
CA ILE A 262 5.03 -14.86 11.66
C ILE A 262 6.41 -15.28 12.17
N LYS A 263 7.49 -14.78 11.56
CA LYS A 263 8.88 -15.09 11.98
C LYS A 263 9.13 -14.70 13.44
N PHE A 264 8.66 -13.52 13.85
CA PHE A 264 8.81 -13.04 15.21
C PHE A 264 8.06 -13.91 16.22
N VAL A 265 6.77 -14.17 15.98
CA VAL A 265 5.92 -14.98 16.88
C VAL A 265 6.43 -16.42 16.97
N THR A 266 6.80 -17.02 15.83
CA THR A 266 7.36 -18.38 15.79
C THR A 266 8.63 -18.47 16.62
N ARG A 267 9.54 -17.50 16.50
CA ARG A 267 10.76 -17.44 17.33
C ARG A 267 10.41 -17.36 18.82
N LYS A 268 9.45 -16.52 19.20
CA LYS A 268 9.02 -16.37 20.60
C LYS A 268 8.43 -17.65 21.18
N MET A 269 7.69 -18.41 20.38
CA MET A 269 7.16 -19.72 20.77
C MET A 269 8.30 -20.73 20.98
N GLN A 270 9.29 -20.76 20.07
CA GLN A 270 10.46 -21.64 20.18
C GLN A 270 11.32 -21.32 21.41
N GLU A 271 11.57 -20.04 21.69
CA GLU A 271 12.29 -19.58 22.90
C GLU A 271 11.56 -20.05 24.17
N ALA A 272 10.23 -19.87 24.23
CA ALA A 272 9.42 -20.29 25.37
C ALA A 272 9.39 -21.82 25.57
N GLU A 273 9.40 -22.58 24.48
CA GLU A 273 9.52 -24.04 24.53
C GLU A 273 10.89 -24.49 25.04
N ALA A 274 11.98 -23.85 24.59
CA ALA A 274 13.33 -24.16 25.06
C ALA A 274 13.48 -23.90 26.56
N GLU A 275 13.04 -22.74 27.05
CA GLU A 275 13.03 -22.39 28.48
C GLU A 275 12.18 -23.35 29.33
N SER A 276 11.17 -24.00 28.72
CA SER A 276 10.34 -24.99 29.41
C SER A 276 10.99 -26.36 29.50
N LYS A 277 11.93 -26.70 28.60
CA LYS A 277 12.67 -27.96 28.58
C LYS A 277 13.92 -27.94 29.46
N GLU A 278 14.46 -26.75 29.74
CA GLU A 278 15.62 -26.55 30.64
C GLU A 278 15.24 -26.47 32.13
N LYS A 279 13.94 -26.46 32.46
CA LYS A 279 13.40 -26.42 33.83
C LYS A 279 12.80 -27.76 34.24
#